data_AF-A0AAU6YNL4-F1
#
_entry.id   AF-A0AAU6YNL4-F1
#
_cell.length_a   1.000
_cell.length_b   1.000
_cell.length_c   1.000
_cell.angle_alpha   90.00
_cell.angle_beta   90.00
_cell.angle_gamma   90.00
#
_symmetry.space_group_name_H-M   'P 1'
#
loop_
_entity.id
_entity.type
_entity.pdbx_description
1 polymer ?
#
loop_
_entity_poly.entity_id
_entity_poly.type
_entity_poly.pdbx_seq_one_letter_code
_entity_poly.pdbx_strand_id
1 'polypeptide(L)' 'MTADGDKVYRNDPRLTIEHNKPVVEHWNEVGYNSTRAERNDFYNDTGNMSLKLRSANSSEGAKMGASGVRYRQDVGPNYE' A
#
# COMPACT_ATOMS: atom_id res chain seq x y z
N MET A 1 -3.25 -10.13 -15.72
CA MET A 1 -3.94 -11.00 -14.73
C MET A 1 -4.01 -10.20 -13.46
N THR A 2 -5.20 -10.04 -12.88
CA THR A 2 -5.32 -9.55 -11.50
C THR A 2 -4.94 -10.67 -10.54
N ALA A 3 -4.64 -10.33 -9.30
CA ALA A 3 -4.28 -11.29 -8.25
C ALA A 3 -5.39 -12.32 -7.93
N ASP A 4 -6.63 -12.10 -8.40
CA ASP A 4 -7.83 -12.87 -8.02
C ASP A 4 -8.37 -13.84 -9.10
N GLY A 5 -7.64 -14.03 -10.21
CA GLY A 5 -8.02 -15.01 -11.26
C GLY A 5 -9.09 -14.55 -12.27
N ASP A 6 -9.75 -13.41 -12.04
CA ASP A 6 -10.64 -12.79 -13.02
C ASP A 6 -9.87 -12.06 -14.13
N LYS A 7 -10.08 -12.45 -15.39
CA LYS A 7 -9.56 -11.70 -16.55
C LYS A 7 -10.44 -10.48 -16.80
N VAL A 8 -10.08 -9.35 -16.19
CA VAL A 8 -10.73 -8.05 -16.45
C VAL A 8 -9.94 -7.23 -17.48
N TYR A 9 -10.64 -6.36 -18.21
CA TYR A 9 -10.01 -5.40 -19.12
C TYR A 9 -9.22 -4.35 -18.33
N ARG A 10 -8.16 -3.79 -18.94
CA ARG A 10 -7.33 -2.75 -18.29
C ARG A 10 -8.10 -1.48 -17.93
N ASN A 11 -9.22 -1.21 -18.61
CA ASN A 11 -10.10 -0.07 -18.36
C ASN A 11 -11.32 -0.45 -17.48
N ASP A 12 -11.32 -1.62 -16.85
CA ASP A 12 -12.40 -2.02 -15.97
C ASP A 12 -12.45 -1.06 -14.75
N PRO A 13 -13.59 -0.40 -14.49
CA PRO A 13 -13.71 0.61 -13.43
C PRO A 13 -13.57 0.03 -12.01
N ARG A 14 -13.57 -1.30 -11.87
CA ARG A 14 -13.32 -2.01 -10.61
C ARG A 14 -11.84 -2.16 -10.32
N LEU A 15 -10.95 -1.92 -11.27
CA LEU A 15 -9.51 -1.97 -11.03
C LEU A 15 -9.05 -0.79 -10.17
N THR A 16 -8.12 -1.07 -9.28
CA THR A 16 -7.36 -0.13 -8.49
C THR A 16 -5.88 -0.42 -8.66
N ILE A 17 -5.05 0.60 -8.42
CA ILE A 17 -3.60 0.45 -8.28
C ILE A 17 -3.32 0.36 -6.78
N GLU A 18 -2.59 -0.65 -6.35
CA GLU A 18 -2.29 -0.90 -4.94
C GLU A 18 -0.79 -1.14 -4.76
N HIS A 19 -0.21 -0.70 -3.63
CA HIS A 19 1.19 -0.99 -3.30
C HIS A 19 1.35 -2.47 -2.95
N ASN A 20 2.39 -3.14 -3.46
CA ASN A 20 2.64 -4.56 -3.16
C ASN A 20 3.03 -4.75 -1.68
N LYS A 21 3.81 -3.81 -1.14
CA LYS A 21 3.99 -3.65 0.30
C LYS A 21 2.96 -2.65 0.83
N PRO A 22 2.09 -3.01 1.79
CA PRO A 22 1.14 -2.09 2.39
C PRO A 22 1.81 -0.82 2.93
N VAL A 23 1.22 0.35 2.63
CA VAL A 23 1.74 1.65 3.09
C VAL A 23 1.88 1.71 4.60
N VAL A 24 0.95 1.11 5.35
CA VAL A 24 0.99 1.05 6.81
C VAL A 24 2.19 0.26 7.33
N GLU A 25 2.57 -0.84 6.68
CA GLU A 25 3.74 -1.63 7.05
C GLU A 25 5.03 -0.85 6.74
N HIS A 26 5.12 -0.24 5.56
CA HIS A 26 6.26 0.62 5.22
C HIS A 26 6.42 1.77 6.21
N TRP A 27 5.33 2.48 6.54
CA TRP A 27 5.35 3.54 7.55
C TRP A 27 5.85 3.02 8.89
N ASN A 28 5.32 1.89 9.33
CA ASN A 28 5.63 1.32 10.62
C ASN A 28 7.08 0.85 10.74
N GLU A 29 7.70 0.39 9.66
CA GLU A 29 9.06 -0.15 9.67
C GLU A 29 10.13 0.91 9.38
N VAL A 30 9.88 1.78 8.39
CA VAL A 30 10.90 2.68 7.83
C VAL A 30 10.38 4.12 7.74
N GLY A 31 9.17 4.29 7.21
CA GLY A 31 8.63 5.60 6.83
C GLY A 31 8.60 6.61 7.97
N TYR A 32 8.26 6.18 9.18
CA TYR A 32 8.18 7.05 10.35
C TYR A 32 9.51 7.73 10.72
N ASN A 33 10.65 7.14 10.37
CA ASN A 33 12.00 7.65 10.67
C ASN A 33 12.84 7.76 9.38
N SER A 34 12.24 8.34 8.35
CA SER A 34 12.88 8.59 7.07
C SER A 34 12.53 10.00 6.58
N THR A 35 13.37 10.55 5.71
CA THR A 35 13.17 11.84 5.08
C THR A 35 12.01 11.81 4.10
N ARG A 36 11.45 12.98 3.75
CA ARG A 36 10.43 13.07 2.70
C ARG A 36 10.89 12.48 1.36
N ALA A 37 12.17 12.62 1.01
CA ALA A 37 12.72 12.08 -0.23
C ALA A 37 12.63 10.55 -0.24
N GLU A 38 13.09 9.88 0.82
CA GLU A 38 13.02 8.42 0.94
C GLU A 38 11.57 7.90 0.94
N ARG A 39 10.65 8.62 1.59
CA ARG A 39 9.22 8.27 1.52
C ARG A 39 8.66 8.41 0.11
N ASN A 40 9.05 9.46 -0.61
CA ASN A 40 8.62 9.68 -1.99
C ASN A 40 9.12 8.55 -2.91
N ASP A 41 10.34 8.05 -2.71
CA ASP A 41 10.87 6.94 -3.50
C ASP A 41 9.97 5.70 -3.34
N PHE A 42 9.57 5.36 -2.12
CA PHE A 42 8.63 4.25 -1.89
C PHE A 42 7.24 4.51 -2.48
N TYR A 43 6.66 5.69 -2.26
CA TYR A 43 5.29 5.97 -2.71
C TYR A 43 5.15 6.02 -4.23
N ASN A 44 6.21 6.42 -4.93
CA ASN A 44 6.22 6.57 -6.39
C ASN A 44 6.88 5.40 -7.13
N ASP A 45 7.37 4.37 -6.42
CA ASP A 45 7.94 3.19 -7.05
C ASP A 45 6.86 2.37 -7.76
N THR A 46 6.74 2.58 -9.07
CA THR A 46 5.83 1.82 -9.94
C THR A 46 6.17 0.33 -10.03
N GLY A 47 7.39 -0.08 -9.68
CA GLY A 47 7.78 -1.49 -9.56
C GLY A 47 7.19 -2.17 -8.31
N ASN A 48 6.81 -1.38 -7.31
CA ASN A 48 6.15 -1.82 -6.09
C ASN A 48 4.62 -1.63 -6.15
N MET A 49 4.02 -1.66 -7.35
CA MET A 49 2.58 -1.52 -7.53
C MET A 49 1.99 -2.69 -8.33
N SER A 50 0.76 -3.07 -8.02
CA SER A 50 -0.01 -4.05 -8.79
C SER A 50 -1.46 -3.62 -8.99
N LEU A 51 -2.07 -4.16 -10.04
CA LEU A 51 -3.50 -4.01 -10.28
C LEU A 51 -4.27 -4.98 -9.41
N LYS A 52 -5.20 -4.47 -8.60
CA LYS A 52 -6.14 -5.26 -7.80
C LYS A 52 -7.57 -4.86 -8.09
N LEU A 53 -8.52 -5.77 -7.83
CA LEU A 53 -9.92 -5.41 -7.80
C LEU A 53 -10.21 -4.59 -6.55
N ARG A 54 -11.09 -3.60 -6.66
CA ARG A 54 -11.54 -2.74 -5.55
C ARG A 54 -12.05 -3.57 -4.37
N SER A 55 -12.78 -4.66 -4.64
CA SER A 55 -13.30 -5.57 -3.62
C SER A 55 -12.18 -6.28 -2.86
N ALA A 56 -11.17 -6.78 -3.57
CA ALA A 56 -10.01 -7.44 -2.97
C ALA A 56 -9.18 -6.44 -2.15
N ASN A 57 -8.88 -5.27 -2.72
CA ASN A 57 -8.17 -4.21 -2.02
C ASN A 57 -8.88 -3.80 -0.72
N SER A 58 -10.19 -3.57 -0.79
CA SER A 58 -11.00 -3.25 0.40
C SER A 58 -11.00 -4.38 1.43
N SER A 59 -11.11 -5.65 1.01
CA SER A 59 -11.12 -6.80 1.91
C SER A 59 -9.78 -6.97 2.64
N GLU A 60 -8.66 -6.80 1.93
CA GLU A 60 -7.33 -6.89 2.52
C GLU A 60 -7.10 -5.77 3.56
N GLY A 61 -7.47 -4.53 3.22
CA GLY A 61 -7.43 -3.42 4.17
C GLY A 61 -8.25 -3.68 5.43
N ALA A 62 -9.46 -4.23 5.29
CA ALA A 62 -10.30 -4.60 6.42
C ALA A 62 -9.68 -5.72 7.27
N LYS A 63 -9.06 -6.74 6.65
CA LYS A 63 -8.36 -7.82 7.36
C LYS A 63 -7.17 -7.29 8.16
N MET A 64 -6.32 -6.45 7.56
CA MET A 64 -5.22 -5.79 8.29
C MET A 64 -5.75 -4.97 9.47
N GLY A 65 -6.85 -4.25 9.22
CA GLY A 65 -7.59 -3.53 10.23
C GLY A 65 -8.03 -4.41 11.41
N ALA A 66 -8.63 -5.56 11.11
CA ALA A 66 -9.07 -6.53 12.11
C ALA A 66 -7.90 -7.21 12.86
N SER A 67 -6.76 -7.41 12.18
CA SER A 67 -5.53 -7.96 12.78
C SER A 67 -4.75 -6.94 13.63
N GLY A 68 -5.27 -5.73 13.83
CA GLY A 68 -4.65 -4.71 14.68
C GLY A 68 -3.51 -3.93 14.04
N VAL A 69 -3.27 -4.08 12.73
CA VAL A 69 -2.28 -3.27 12.00
C VAL A 69 -2.77 -1.82 11.98
N ARG A 70 -2.01 -0.92 12.60
CA ARG A 70 -2.31 0.51 12.67
C ARG A 70 -1.05 1.30 12.39
N TYR A 71 -1.23 2.52 11.89
CA TYR A 71 -0.12 3.45 11.77
C TYR A 71 0.43 3.79 13.15
N ARG A 72 1.76 3.71 13.29
CA ARG A 72 2.42 4.42 14.39
C ARG A 72 2.07 5.90 14.34
N GLN A 73 1.91 6.47 15.52
CA GLN A 73 1.61 7.90 15.70
C GLN A 73 2.89 8.71 15.97
N ASP A 74 3.98 8.04 16.31
CA ASP A 74 5.31 8.63 16.49
C ASP A 74 6.05 8.76 15.15
N VAL A 75 6.99 9.71 15.13
CA VAL A 75 8.00 9.86 14.08
C VAL A 75 9.39 9.84 14.71
N GLY A 76 10.39 9.40 13.95
CA GLY A 76 11.77 9.34 14.41
C GLY A 76 12.58 10.60 14.09
N PRO A 77 13.84 10.68 14.57
CA PRO A 77 14.71 11.84 14.39
C PRO A 77 14.99 12.25 12.94
N ASN A 78 14.87 11.31 11.99
CA ASN A 78 15.11 11.56 10.57
C ASN A 78 13.83 12.00 9.82
N TYR A 79 12.72 12.22 10.53
CA TYR A 79 11.47 12.64 9.91
C TYR A 79 11.53 14.11 9.50
N GLU A 80 11.73 14.31 8.20
CA GLU A 80 11.67 15.61 7.51
C GLU A 80 10.56 15.65 6.45
#